data_AF-A0A368SAK8-F1
#
_entry.id   AF-A0A368SAK8-F1
#
_cell.length_a   1.000
_cell.length_b   1.000
_cell.length_c   1.000
_cell.angle_alpha   90.00
_cell.angle_beta   90.00
_cell.angle_gamma   90.00
#
_symmetry.space_group_name_H-M   'P 1'
#
loop_
_entity.id
_entity.type
_entity.pdbx_description
1 polymer ?
#
loop_
_entity_poly.entity_id
_entity_poly.type
_entity_poly.pdbx_seq_one_letter_code
_entity_poly.pdbx_strand_id
1 'polypeptide(L)'
;MEPNSPRKNLSAAAAAVLLLVILTAVHVWIHAESSEGFWDGCNEHLSGDYKGACWPFIKDDECGRICMNENSDNIAGTCHTFQCFCWTKCDSKVVAPASTPIRP
;
A
#
# COMPACT_ATOMS: atom_id res chain seq x y z
N MET A 1 43.20 -32.59 34.04
CA MET A 1 42.19 -32.60 32.97
C MET A 1 41.29 -31.40 33.19
N GLU A 2 41.56 -30.29 32.51
CA GLU A 2 40.69 -29.13 32.51
C GLU A 2 39.49 -29.38 31.58
N PRO A 3 38.26 -29.01 31.99
CA PRO A 3 37.12 -29.04 31.08
C PRO A 3 37.24 -27.88 30.08
N ASN A 4 37.41 -28.22 28.81
CA ASN A 4 37.28 -27.29 27.70
C ASN A 4 35.85 -26.72 27.72
N SER A 5 35.72 -25.49 28.21
CA SER A 5 34.47 -24.74 28.13
C SER A 5 34.22 -24.35 26.68
N PRO A 6 33.09 -24.76 26.05
CA PRO A 6 32.76 -24.32 24.72
C PRO A 6 32.41 -22.84 24.80
N ARG A 7 33.30 -21.98 24.31
CA ARG A 7 33.00 -20.57 24.02
C ARG A 7 31.92 -20.55 22.95
N LYS A 8 30.66 -20.66 23.36
CA LYS A 8 29.51 -20.34 22.53
C LYS A 8 29.71 -18.88 22.15
N ASN A 9 29.73 -18.58 20.85
CA ASN A 9 29.90 -17.23 20.35
C ASN A 9 28.69 -16.37 20.75
N LEU A 10 28.64 -15.94 22.02
CA LEU A 10 27.57 -15.12 22.60
C LEU A 10 27.35 -13.86 21.76
N SER A 11 28.42 -13.35 21.14
CA SER A 11 28.40 -12.21 20.23
C SER A 11 27.61 -12.49 18.95
N ALA A 12 27.76 -13.66 18.33
CA ALA A 12 27.01 -14.01 17.12
C ALA A 12 25.53 -14.28 17.43
N ALA A 13 25.25 -14.94 18.55
CA ALA A 13 23.88 -15.17 19.00
C ALA A 13 23.17 -13.85 19.36
N ALA A 14 23.85 -12.94 20.06
CA ALA A 14 23.31 -11.62 20.38
C ALA A 14 23.08 -10.76 19.13
N ALA A 15 24.00 -10.81 18.15
CA ALA A 15 23.84 -10.11 16.87
C ALA A 15 22.65 -10.66 16.06
N ALA A 16 22.46 -11.98 16.03
CA ALA A 16 21.33 -12.60 15.36
C ALA A 16 19.98 -12.25 16.02
N VAL A 17 19.94 -12.23 17.36
CA VAL A 17 18.74 -11.82 18.11
C VAL A 17 18.43 -10.34 17.87
N LEU A 18 19.44 -9.47 17.86
CA LEU A 18 19.26 -8.05 17.56
C LEU A 18 18.71 -7.82 16.15
N LEU A 19 19.23 -8.56 15.15
CA LEU A 19 18.73 -8.53 13.78
C LEU A 19 17.27 -8.95 13.69
N LEU A 20 16.87 -10.03 14.38
CA LEU A 20 15.49 -10.49 14.43
C LEU A 20 14.57 -9.43 15.08
N VAL A 21 15.01 -8.80 16.17
CA VAL A 21 14.24 -7.73 16.83
C VAL A 21 14.04 -6.54 15.88
N ILE A 22 15.09 -6.10 15.18
CA ILE A 22 15.00 -5.00 14.20
C ILE A 22 14.03 -5.37 13.07
N LEU A 23 14.12 -6.58 12.50
CA LEU A 23 13.23 -7.02 11.44
C LEU A 23 11.76 -7.12 11.90
N THR A 24 11.50 -7.61 13.12
CA THR A 24 10.13 -7.66 13.67
C THR A 24 9.58 -6.28 13.99
N ALA A 25 10.39 -5.35 14.51
CA ALA A 25 9.99 -3.98 14.77
C ALA A 25 9.63 -3.24 13.47
N VAL A 26 10.38 -3.47 12.39
CA VAL A 26 10.10 -2.92 11.06
C VAL A 26 8.79 -3.51 10.48
N HIS A 27 8.51 -4.80 10.66
CA HIS A 27 7.25 -5.40 10.19
C HIS A 27 6.01 -4.89 10.94
N VAL A 28 6.11 -4.60 12.24
CA VAL A 28 4.98 -4.07 13.03
C VAL A 28 4.64 -2.63 12.64
N TRP A 29 5.58 -1.86 12.10
CA TRP A 29 5.34 -0.49 11.62
C TRP A 29 4.58 -0.42 10.29
N ILE A 30 4.39 -1.53 9.57
CA ILE A 30 3.71 -1.55 8.24
C ILE A 30 2.31 -2.17 8.34
N HIS A 31 1.56 -1.87 9.41
CA HIS A 31 0.14 -2.23 9.44
C HIS A 31 -0.68 -1.17 10.19
N ALA A 32 -1.30 -0.28 9.42
CA ALA A 32 -2.72 0.10 9.55
C ALA A 32 -2.96 1.44 8.84
N GLU A 33 -2.84 1.45 7.51
CA GLU A 33 -3.55 2.45 6.71
C GLU A 33 -4.86 1.79 6.33
N SER A 34 -5.79 1.83 7.28
CA SER A 34 -7.20 1.51 7.06
C SER A 34 -7.73 2.49 6.00
N SER A 35 -7.74 2.07 4.74
CA SER A 35 -8.40 2.76 3.63
C SER A 35 -9.91 2.49 3.65
N GLU A 36 -10.53 2.51 4.83
CA GLU A 36 -11.98 2.55 4.97
C GLU A 36 -12.39 4.02 4.76
N GLY A 37 -12.59 4.43 3.50
CA GLY A 37 -13.47 5.56 3.17
C GLY A 37 -12.89 6.87 2.62
N PHE A 38 -11.75 6.90 1.92
CA PHE A 38 -11.22 8.18 1.42
C PHE A 38 -11.72 8.63 0.02
N TRP A 39 -12.37 7.75 -0.77
CA TRP A 39 -12.83 8.10 -2.13
C TRP A 39 -14.19 7.51 -2.51
N ASP A 40 -15.22 7.81 -1.72
CA ASP A 40 -16.60 7.51 -2.09
C ASP A 40 -17.03 8.41 -3.28
N GLY A 41 -16.63 8.03 -4.51
CA GLY A 41 -16.95 8.75 -5.74
C GLY A 41 -15.94 8.66 -6.88
N CYS A 42 -14.72 8.16 -6.63
CA CYS A 42 -13.68 8.02 -7.66
C CYS A 42 -13.51 6.56 -8.03
N ASN A 43 -13.60 6.21 -9.33
CA ASN A 43 -13.38 4.82 -9.75
C ASN A 43 -11.87 4.55 -9.79
N GLU A 44 -11.43 3.58 -9.01
CA GLU A 44 -10.10 2.98 -9.14
C GLU A 44 -10.20 1.61 -9.82
N HIS A 45 -9.16 1.23 -10.55
CA HIS A 45 -9.04 -0.11 -11.12
C HIS A 45 -7.58 -0.58 -11.09
N LEU A 46 -7.39 -1.89 -11.14
CA LEU A 46 -6.05 -2.47 -11.29
C LEU A 46 -5.47 -2.11 -12.67
N SER A 47 -4.20 -1.72 -12.71
CA SER A 47 -3.47 -1.53 -13.97
C SER A 47 -3.32 -2.86 -14.71
N GLY A 48 -3.67 -2.88 -15.99
CA GLY A 48 -3.42 -4.02 -16.87
C GLY A 48 -1.97 -4.11 -17.34
N ASP A 49 -1.29 -2.96 -17.43
CA ASP A 49 0.04 -2.85 -18.04
C ASP A 49 1.19 -2.87 -17.04
N TYR A 50 0.94 -2.55 -15.77
CA TYR A 50 1.95 -2.61 -14.72
C TYR A 50 2.42 -4.06 -14.47
N LYS A 51 3.74 -4.26 -14.31
CA LYS A 51 4.34 -5.59 -14.10
C LYS A 51 5.18 -5.62 -12.82
N GLY A 52 5.00 -6.69 -12.04
CA GLY A 52 5.74 -6.94 -10.80
C GLY A 52 5.10 -6.30 -9.57
N ALA A 53 5.82 -6.37 -8.45
CA ALA A 53 5.35 -5.82 -7.17
C ALA A 53 5.47 -4.30 -7.13
N CYS A 54 4.37 -3.63 -6.82
CA CYS A 54 4.29 -2.18 -6.69
C CYS A 54 4.58 -1.75 -5.24
N TRP A 55 5.77 -1.25 -4.97
CA TRP A 55 6.16 -0.79 -3.63
C TRP A 55 5.85 0.71 -3.48
N PRO A 56 4.96 1.14 -2.54
CA PRO A 56 4.51 2.54 -2.44
C PRO A 56 5.61 3.59 -2.25
N PHE A 57 6.77 3.20 -1.70
CA PHE A 57 7.88 4.11 -1.44
C PHE A 57 8.99 4.06 -2.51
N ILE A 58 8.87 3.19 -3.52
CA ILE A 58 9.91 2.98 -4.55
C ILE A 58 9.34 3.10 -5.97
N LYS A 59 8.08 2.71 -6.15
CA LYS A 59 7.47 2.44 -7.46
C LYS A 59 6.18 3.21 -7.72
N ASP A 60 5.80 4.10 -6.82
CA ASP A 60 4.56 4.87 -6.93
C ASP A 60 4.56 5.79 -8.16
N ASP A 61 5.66 6.53 -8.37
CA ASP A 61 5.84 7.38 -9.56
C ASP A 61 5.77 6.56 -10.88
N GLU A 62 6.33 5.34 -10.87
CA GLU A 62 6.29 4.46 -12.03
C GLU A 62 4.88 3.95 -12.30
N CYS A 63 4.14 3.60 -11.25
CA CYS A 63 2.73 3.21 -11.34
C CYS A 63 1.89 4.36 -11.90
N GLY A 64 2.03 5.58 -11.37
CA GLY A 64 1.33 6.76 -11.86
C GLY A 64 1.59 7.02 -13.35
N ARG A 65 2.84 6.94 -13.79
CA ARG A 65 3.20 7.10 -15.21
C ARG A 65 2.60 6.00 -16.09
N ILE A 66 2.63 4.74 -15.65
CA ILE A 66 2.04 3.63 -16.40
C ILE A 66 0.53 3.83 -16.53
N CYS A 67 -0.17 4.18 -15.45
CA CYS A 67 -1.59 4.46 -15.48
C CYS A 67 -1.97 5.55 -16.47
N MET A 68 -1.21 6.66 -16.53
CA MET A 68 -1.46 7.73 -17.51
C MET A 68 -1.19 7.30 -18.96
N ASN A 69 -0.31 6.33 -19.18
CA ASN A 69 -0.03 5.79 -20.51
C ASN A 69 -1.03 4.69 -20.93
N GLU A 70 -1.58 3.94 -19.97
CA GLU A 70 -2.51 2.83 -20.18
C GLU A 70 -3.86 3.33 -20.72
N ASN A 71 -4.37 4.43 -20.16
CA ASN A 71 -5.64 5.04 -20.59
C ASN A 71 -5.62 6.56 -20.35
N SER A 72 -6.10 7.34 -21.33
CA SER A 72 -6.24 8.79 -21.21
C SER A 72 -7.27 9.25 -20.16
N ASP A 73 -8.18 8.37 -19.76
CA ASP A 73 -9.17 8.67 -18.71
C ASP A 73 -8.58 8.56 -17.29
N ASN A 74 -7.40 7.93 -17.16
CA ASN A 74 -6.68 7.85 -15.90
C ASN A 74 -6.02 9.19 -15.58
N ILE A 75 -6.20 9.65 -14.34
CA ILE A 75 -5.66 10.92 -13.85
C ILE A 75 -4.49 10.73 -12.89
N ALA A 76 -4.37 9.54 -12.31
CA ALA A 76 -3.30 9.19 -11.39
C ALA A 76 -3.15 7.67 -11.31
N GLY A 77 -2.13 7.23 -10.58
CA GLY A 77 -2.00 5.85 -10.14
C GLY A 77 -1.13 5.79 -8.89
N THR A 78 -1.39 4.80 -8.04
CA THR A 78 -0.65 4.59 -6.80
C THR A 78 -0.46 3.10 -6.52
N CYS A 79 0.64 2.77 -5.85
CA CYS A 79 0.83 1.42 -5.33
C CYS A 79 0.01 1.23 -4.05
N HIS A 80 -0.85 0.22 -4.05
CA HIS A 80 -1.56 -0.23 -2.86
C HIS A 80 -1.49 -1.76 -2.77
N THR A 81 -1.19 -2.30 -1.59
CA THR A 81 -1.08 -3.76 -1.36
C THR A 81 -0.25 -4.50 -2.43
N PHE A 82 0.93 -3.97 -2.74
CA PHE A 82 1.84 -4.49 -3.77
C PHE A 82 1.31 -4.51 -5.21
N GLN A 83 0.18 -3.87 -5.48
CA GLN A 83 -0.44 -3.77 -6.80
C GLN A 83 -0.54 -2.30 -7.22
N CYS A 84 -0.51 -2.05 -8.53
CA CYS A 84 -0.68 -0.71 -9.08
C CYS A 84 -2.15 -0.47 -9.38
N PHE A 85 -2.73 0.55 -8.77
CA PHE A 85 -4.11 0.98 -8.98
C PHE A 85 -4.11 2.29 -9.76
N CYS A 86 -4.86 2.33 -10.86
CA CYS A 86 -5.10 3.51 -11.67
C CYS A 86 -6.40 4.17 -11.26
N TRP A 87 -6.38 5.49 -11.20
CA TRP A 87 -7.51 6.29 -10.73
C TRP A 87 -8.06 7.11 -11.87
N THR A 88 -9.38 7.11 -12.01
CA THR A 88 -10.11 7.91 -13.00
C THR A 88 -10.77 9.11 -12.33
N LYS A 89 -11.29 10.04 -13.15
CA LYS A 89 -12.07 11.15 -12.64
C LYS A 89 -13.28 10.66 -11.86
N CYS A 90 -13.52 11.29 -10.73
CA CYS A 90 -14.70 11.04 -9.92
C CYS A 90 -15.90 11.62 -10.65
N ASP A 91 -16.88 10.76 -10.97
CA ASP A 91 -18.17 11.25 -11.46
C ASP A 91 -18.90 11.86 -10.27
N SER A 92 -18.99 13.19 -10.27
CA SER A 92 -19.87 13.90 -9.35
C SER A 92 -21.30 13.60 -9.76
N LYS A 93 -21.81 12.40 -9.46
CA LYS A 93 -23.25 12.16 -9.52
C LYS A 93 -23.84 13.08 -8.46
N VAL A 94 -24.41 14.20 -8.91
CA VAL A 94 -25.25 15.07 -8.08
C VAL A 94 -26.29 14.16 -7.45
N VAL A 95 -26.13 13.86 -6.15
CA VAL A 95 -27.17 13.20 -5.37
C VAL A 95 -28.29 14.23 -5.29
N ALA A 96 -29.24 14.14 -6.23
CA ALA A 96 -30.42 14.97 -6.22
C ALA A 96 -31.10 14.76 -4.87
N PRO A 97 -31.34 15.83 -4.07
CA PRO A 97 -32.07 15.67 -2.83
C PRO A 97 -33.44 15.09 -3.18
N ALA A 98 -33.78 13.95 -2.59
CA ALA A 98 -35.11 13.38 -2.69
C ALA A 98 -36.10 14.46 -2.23
N SER A 99 -36.80 15.06 -3.18
CA SER A 99 -37.79 16.09 -2.89
C SER A 99 -38.96 15.38 -2.22
N THR A 100 -39.12 15.61 -0.92
CA THR A 100 -40.29 15.14 -0.18
C THR A 100 -41.54 15.80 -0.75
N PRO A 101 -42.65 15.06 -0.91
CA PRO A 101 -43.90 15.67 -1.38
C PRO A 101 -44.37 16.72 -0.37
N ILE A 102 -44.52 17.97 -0.81
CA ILE A 102 -45.25 18.99 -0.06
C ILE A 102 -46.73 18.57 -0.11
N ARG A 103 -47.28 18.13 1.03
CA ARG A 103 -48.71 17.89 1.17
C ARG A 103 -49.42 19.23 1.44
N PRO A 104 -50.54 19.52 0.75
CA PRO A 104 -51.32 20.75 0.95
C PRO A 104 -51.98 20.83 2.32
#